data_AF-A0A9P0BBF2-F1
#
_entry.id   AF-A0A9P0BBF2-F1
#
_cell.length_a   1.000
_cell.length_b   1.000
_cell.length_c   1.000
_cell.angle_alpha   90.00
_cell.angle_beta   90.00
_cell.angle_gamma   90.00
#
_symmetry.space_group_name_H-M   'P 1'
#
loop_
_entity.id
_entity.type
_entity.pdbx_description
1 polymer ?
#
loop_
_entity_poly.entity_id
_entity_poly.type
_entity_poly.pdbx_seq_one_letter_code
_entity_poly.pdbx_strand_id
1 'polypeptide(L)'
;MSHSLNDYIKTLKQKSMNRPPGKYKKKLIYLKQLIREYVHENAALVDELEEVQMKIVIRKEERKFLLRKLCEYEPQILLEVQNAAAKHGGVPNHVTQADSKKSRKRPHADSYGRRQSSKSRKSSSSSKNRKKIVQPIPLDNTGRPVFPIELGQLTIHSLGDVVCDRMEFHCEEAIYPVGYVSTRIYGSLKDPTRKCMYTCKISDVNDMPRFEIAADDNCPAIIGDTPDVCHSLLLQRINDSLSLNVVSTRPRGNDFFGLTHPTVLNLIQSSPGTRKCTYYKWSKFEVSKTGDPHAEFTDAGLNFEYLQRSISFCKYKMAPDVLQKPDNFLDRF
;
A
#
# COMPACT_ATOMS: atom_id res chain seq x y z
N MET A 1 54.35 52.91 7.60
CA MET A 1 54.43 51.60 6.91
C MET A 1 53.15 50.76 7.04
N SER A 2 52.31 50.94 8.06
CA SER A 2 51.07 50.16 8.28
C SER A 2 49.91 50.49 7.31
N HIS A 3 49.79 51.73 6.82
CA HIS A 3 48.74 52.11 5.87
C HIS A 3 48.88 51.45 4.49
N SER A 4 50.10 51.35 3.96
CA SER A 4 50.38 50.71 2.66
C SER A 4 50.10 49.19 2.67
N LEU A 5 50.37 48.51 3.78
CA LEU A 5 50.06 47.09 3.94
C LEU A 5 48.53 46.85 3.98
N ASN A 6 47.78 47.74 4.64
CA ASN A 6 46.32 47.64 4.70
C ASN A 6 45.65 47.89 3.34
N ASP A 7 46.17 48.82 2.54
CA ASP A 7 45.68 49.06 1.18
C ASP A 7 46.05 47.91 0.23
N TYR A 8 47.21 47.28 0.42
CA TYR A 8 47.61 46.07 -0.30
C TYR A 8 46.72 44.86 0.04
N ILE A 9 46.35 44.68 1.32
CA ILE A 9 45.42 43.62 1.74
C ILE A 9 44.00 43.87 1.23
N LYS A 10 43.53 45.13 1.22
CA LYS A 10 42.25 45.50 0.61
C LYS A 10 42.22 45.19 -0.88
N THR A 11 43.25 45.59 -1.63
CA THR A 11 43.35 45.32 -3.07
C THR A 11 43.47 43.83 -3.40
N LEU A 12 44.15 43.03 -2.57
CA LEU A 12 44.17 41.57 -2.69
C LEU A 12 42.80 40.93 -2.45
N LYS A 13 42.05 41.39 -1.44
CA LYS A 13 40.67 40.93 -1.18
C LYS A 13 39.74 41.32 -2.34
N GLN A 14 39.86 42.53 -2.88
CA GLN A 14 39.10 42.99 -4.05
C GLN A 14 39.40 42.11 -5.29
N LYS A 15 40.69 41.78 -5.54
CA LYS A 15 41.11 40.88 -6.63
C LYS A 15 40.62 39.44 -6.45
N SER A 16 40.53 38.95 -5.22
CA SER A 16 39.97 37.63 -4.91
C SER A 16 38.47 37.54 -5.16
N MET A 17 37.72 38.60 -4.82
CA MET A 17 36.27 38.68 -5.05
C MET A 17 35.89 38.83 -6.54
N ASN A 18 36.75 39.44 -7.35
CA ASN A 18 36.54 39.63 -8.79
C ASN A 18 37.10 38.49 -9.67
N ARG A 19 37.57 37.37 -9.09
CA ARG A 19 37.99 36.22 -9.91
C ARG A 19 36.76 35.51 -10.51
N PRO A 20 36.75 35.26 -11.83
CA PRO A 20 35.65 34.53 -12.46
C PRO A 20 35.52 33.15 -11.80
N PRO A 21 34.28 32.66 -11.56
CA PRO A 21 34.08 31.41 -10.86
C PRO A 21 34.79 30.28 -11.60
N GLY A 22 35.63 29.52 -10.88
CA GLY A 22 36.29 28.34 -11.43
C GLY A 22 35.28 27.33 -11.98
N LYS A 23 35.73 26.42 -12.85
CA LYS A 23 34.87 25.44 -13.56
C LYS A 23 33.90 24.71 -12.61
N TYR A 24 34.37 24.29 -11.43
CA TYR A 24 33.57 23.62 -10.40
C TYR A 24 32.52 24.54 -9.74
N LYS A 25 32.87 25.81 -9.48
CA LYS A 25 31.92 26.78 -8.91
C LYS A 25 30.79 27.09 -9.90
N LYS A 26 31.09 27.18 -11.20
CA LYS A 26 30.07 27.30 -12.26
C LYS A 26 29.16 26.08 -12.32
N LYS A 27 29.72 24.86 -12.30
CA LYS A 27 28.96 23.60 -12.30
C LYS A 27 28.04 23.48 -11.07
N LEU A 28 28.52 23.88 -9.89
CA LEU A 28 27.72 23.89 -8.66
C LEU A 28 26.55 24.90 -8.74
N ILE A 29 26.78 26.09 -9.28
CA ILE A 29 25.72 27.08 -9.49
C ILE A 29 24.65 26.55 -10.45
N TYR A 30 25.09 25.92 -11.55
CA TYR A 30 24.18 25.30 -12.52
C TYR A 30 23.35 24.17 -11.90
N LEU A 31 23.99 23.24 -11.16
CA LEU A 31 23.27 22.17 -10.44
C LEU A 31 22.27 22.72 -9.43
N LYS A 32 22.64 23.78 -8.67
CA LYS A 32 21.72 24.44 -7.74
C LYS A 32 20.55 25.15 -8.43
N GLN A 33 20.75 25.61 -9.66
CA GLN A 33 19.69 26.19 -10.47
C GLN A 33 18.75 25.09 -10.97
N LEU A 34 19.31 24.02 -11.51
CA LEU A 34 18.58 22.84 -11.99
C LEU A 34 17.70 22.22 -10.89
N ILE A 35 18.27 22.05 -9.69
CA ILE A 35 17.51 21.53 -8.53
C ILE A 35 16.34 22.44 -8.18
N ARG A 36 16.52 23.76 -8.23
CA ARG A 36 15.44 24.71 -7.96
C ARG A 36 14.34 24.62 -9.02
N GLU A 37 14.72 24.57 -10.29
CA GLU A 37 13.77 24.40 -11.39
C GLU A 37 12.96 23.11 -11.26
N TYR A 38 13.61 21.97 -10.96
CA TYR A 38 12.91 20.71 -10.72
C TYR A 38 11.97 20.76 -9.51
N VAL A 39 12.33 21.47 -8.43
CA VAL A 39 11.44 21.64 -7.28
C VAL A 39 10.21 22.46 -7.66
N HIS A 40 10.37 23.51 -8.47
CA HIS A 40 9.25 24.33 -8.94
C HIS A 40 8.35 23.58 -9.91
N GLU A 41 8.93 22.82 -10.84
CA GLU A 41 8.17 21.96 -11.77
C GLU A 41 7.38 20.88 -11.03
N ASN A 42 8.01 20.20 -10.07
CA ASN A 42 7.31 19.21 -9.24
C ASN A 42 6.18 19.84 -8.42
N ALA A 43 6.37 21.07 -7.90
CA ALA A 43 5.30 21.77 -7.20
C ALA A 43 4.12 22.09 -8.13
N ALA A 44 4.38 22.59 -9.34
CA ALA A 44 3.35 22.88 -10.33
C ALA A 44 2.57 21.61 -10.74
N LEU A 45 3.26 20.49 -10.94
CA LEU A 45 2.62 19.21 -11.26
C LEU A 45 1.72 18.69 -10.12
N VAL A 46 2.12 18.92 -8.87
CA VAL A 46 1.30 18.55 -7.70
C VAL A 46 0.02 19.40 -7.64
N ASP A 47 0.12 20.70 -7.93
CA ASP A 47 -1.03 21.59 -7.97
C ASP A 47 -2.02 21.18 -9.09
N GLU A 48 -1.51 20.86 -10.29
CA GLU A 48 -2.34 20.34 -11.39
C GLU A 48 -3.01 19.00 -11.05
N LEU A 49 -2.28 18.10 -10.39
CA LEU A 49 -2.82 16.82 -9.95
C LEU A 49 -3.98 17.02 -8.96
N GLU A 50 -3.83 17.95 -8.01
CA GLU A 50 -4.89 18.28 -7.05
C GLU A 50 -6.13 18.86 -7.74
N GLU A 51 -5.94 19.75 -8.72
CA GLU A 51 -7.04 20.31 -9.49
C GLU A 51 -7.80 19.23 -10.28
N VAL A 52 -7.08 18.30 -10.93
CA VAL A 52 -7.69 17.18 -11.66
C VAL A 52 -8.41 16.23 -10.71
N GLN A 53 -7.84 15.93 -9.54
CA GLN A 53 -8.49 15.11 -8.53
C GLN A 53 -9.79 15.75 -8.02
N MET A 54 -9.78 17.05 -7.75
CA MET A 54 -10.97 17.80 -7.35
C MET A 54 -12.05 17.76 -8.44
N LYS A 55 -11.69 17.96 -9.71
CA LYS A 55 -12.61 17.82 -10.85
C LYS A 55 -13.20 16.41 -10.92
N ILE A 56 -12.40 15.37 -10.71
CA ILE A 56 -12.89 13.98 -10.68
C ILE A 56 -13.92 13.77 -9.55
N VAL A 57 -13.66 14.31 -8.35
CA VAL A 57 -14.59 14.20 -7.22
C VAL A 57 -15.92 14.89 -7.55
N ILE A 58 -15.88 16.12 -8.05
CA ILE A 58 -17.07 16.87 -8.45
C ILE A 58 -17.88 16.10 -9.50
N ARG A 59 -17.23 15.63 -10.57
CA ARG A 59 -17.91 14.88 -11.63
C ARG A 59 -18.48 13.54 -11.14
N LYS A 60 -17.82 12.88 -10.19
CA LYS A 60 -18.34 11.67 -9.54
C LYS A 60 -19.59 11.96 -8.72
N GLU A 61 -19.63 13.07 -7.99
CA GLU A 61 -20.79 13.49 -7.22
C GLU A 61 -21.95 13.91 -8.11
N GLU A 62 -21.70 14.69 -9.17
CA GLU A 62 -22.69 15.04 -10.20
C GLU A 62 -23.28 13.80 -10.86
N ARG A 63 -22.45 12.85 -11.29
CA ARG A 63 -22.91 11.57 -11.85
C ARG A 63 -23.80 10.82 -10.86
N LYS A 64 -23.41 10.74 -9.59
CA LYS A 64 -24.19 10.07 -8.54
C LYS A 64 -25.53 10.76 -8.30
N PHE A 65 -25.54 12.09 -8.32
CA PHE A 65 -26.75 12.90 -8.17
C PHE A 65 -27.72 12.68 -9.34
N LEU A 66 -27.24 12.81 -10.57
CA LEU A 66 -28.05 12.59 -11.78
C LEU A 66 -28.58 11.16 -11.85
N LEU A 67 -27.77 10.17 -11.49
CA LEU A 67 -28.17 8.77 -11.48
C LEU A 67 -29.28 8.50 -10.44
N ARG A 68 -29.17 9.08 -9.24
CA ARG A 68 -30.25 8.99 -8.23
C ARG A 68 -31.53 9.63 -8.75
N LYS A 69 -31.42 10.81 -9.35
CA LYS A 69 -32.56 11.51 -9.96
C LYS A 69 -33.21 10.68 -11.06
N LEU A 70 -32.42 10.06 -11.94
CA LEU A 70 -32.93 9.19 -12.99
C LEU A 70 -33.67 7.98 -12.42
N CYS A 71 -33.12 7.33 -11.39
CA CYS A 71 -33.77 6.19 -10.72
C CYS A 71 -35.08 6.57 -10.00
N GLU A 72 -35.26 7.84 -9.60
CA GLU A 72 -36.54 8.33 -9.03
C GLU A 72 -37.64 8.37 -10.10
N TYR A 73 -37.31 8.69 -11.36
CA TYR A 73 -38.28 8.74 -12.46
C TYR A 73 -38.49 7.38 -13.13
N GLU A 74 -37.44 6.56 -13.22
CA GLU A 74 -37.45 5.26 -13.90
C GLU A 74 -36.88 4.16 -12.97
N PRO A 75 -37.71 3.53 -12.12
CA PRO A 75 -37.24 2.57 -11.12
C PRO A 75 -36.65 1.29 -11.72
N GLN A 76 -36.97 0.97 -12.97
CA GLN A 76 -36.40 -0.17 -13.71
C GLN A 76 -34.88 -0.01 -13.95
N ILE A 77 -34.39 1.23 -14.08
CA ILE A 77 -32.97 1.56 -14.29
C ILE A 77 -32.13 1.21 -13.06
N LEU A 78 -32.70 1.30 -11.85
CA LEU A 78 -32.00 0.92 -10.61
C LEU A 78 -31.54 -0.55 -10.66
N LEU A 79 -32.40 -1.42 -11.20
CA LEU A 79 -32.13 -2.85 -11.31
C LEU A 79 -31.05 -3.13 -12.38
N GLU A 80 -31.09 -2.41 -13.50
CA GLU A 80 -30.06 -2.49 -14.55
C GLU A 80 -28.70 -1.97 -14.06
N VAL A 81 -28.67 -0.89 -13.28
CA VAL A 81 -27.46 -0.34 -12.67
C VAL A 81 -26.87 -1.29 -11.63
N GLN A 82 -27.70 -1.93 -10.81
CA GLN A 82 -27.27 -2.97 -9.86
C GLN A 82 -26.70 -4.20 -10.59
N ASN A 83 -27.36 -4.61 -11.68
CA ASN A 83 -26.90 -5.74 -12.51
C ASN A 83 -25.60 -5.41 -13.27
N ALA A 84 -25.43 -4.17 -13.73
CA ALA A 84 -24.19 -3.70 -14.36
C ALA A 84 -23.05 -3.55 -13.33
N ALA A 85 -23.35 -3.11 -12.11
CA ALA A 85 -22.38 -3.07 -11.00
C ALA A 85 -21.93 -4.48 -10.57
N ALA A 86 -22.86 -5.45 -10.58
CA ALA A 86 -22.57 -6.87 -10.33
C ALA A 86 -21.72 -7.51 -11.45
N LYS A 87 -21.90 -7.09 -12.71
CA LYS A 87 -21.04 -7.54 -13.85
C LYS A 87 -19.66 -6.88 -13.87
N HIS A 88 -19.48 -5.72 -13.24
CA HIS A 88 -18.21 -4.99 -13.14
C HIS A 88 -17.59 -4.97 -11.72
N GLY A 89 -17.87 -5.98 -10.89
CA GLY A 89 -17.17 -6.21 -9.60
C GLY A 89 -17.28 -5.07 -8.58
N GLY A 90 -18.29 -4.21 -8.69
CA GLY A 90 -18.54 -3.13 -7.73
C GLY A 90 -19.38 -3.64 -6.56
N VAL A 91 -18.83 -3.62 -5.36
CA VAL A 91 -19.55 -3.92 -4.11
C VAL A 91 -20.79 -3.02 -3.99
N PRO A 92 -21.99 -3.52 -3.64
CA PRO A 92 -23.17 -2.69 -3.47
C PRO A 92 -23.01 -1.83 -2.21
N ASN A 93 -22.96 -0.51 -2.37
CA ASN A 93 -23.20 0.41 -1.25
C ASN A 93 -24.70 0.34 -0.92
N HIS A 94 -25.02 -0.28 0.20
CA HIS A 94 -26.37 -0.33 0.75
C HIS A 94 -26.89 1.10 0.96
N VAL A 95 -27.85 1.51 0.13
CA VAL A 95 -28.61 2.75 0.33
C VAL A 95 -29.69 2.41 1.35
N THR A 96 -29.46 2.76 2.61
CA THR A 96 -30.54 2.81 3.61
C THR A 96 -31.40 4.05 3.33
N GLN A 97 -32.68 3.79 3.06
CA GLN A 97 -33.72 4.80 2.98
C GLN A 97 -33.99 5.43 4.36
N ALA A 98 -34.51 6.64 4.27
CA ALA A 98 -34.69 7.64 5.32
C ALA A 98 -35.51 7.18 6.51
N ASP A 99 -35.18 7.74 7.67
CA ASP A 99 -36.15 7.93 8.75
C ASP A 99 -36.24 9.42 9.10
N SER A 100 -37.46 9.93 8.98
CA SER A 100 -37.85 11.31 9.13
C SER A 100 -38.08 11.67 10.58
N LYS A 101 -37.35 12.66 11.14
CA LYS A 101 -37.82 13.46 12.27
C LYS A 101 -37.41 14.93 12.15
N LYS A 102 -38.43 15.77 12.02
CA LYS A 102 -38.44 17.24 12.09
C LYS A 102 -37.86 17.74 13.43
N SER A 103 -37.00 18.76 13.39
CA SER A 103 -37.09 19.90 14.31
C SER A 103 -36.51 21.19 13.70
N ARG A 104 -37.43 22.06 13.27
CA ARG A 104 -37.48 23.53 13.34
C ARG A 104 -36.20 24.38 13.12
N LYS A 105 -36.27 25.18 12.04
CA LYS A 105 -35.57 26.48 11.81
C LYS A 105 -35.87 27.47 12.97
N ARG A 106 -35.11 28.52 13.30
CA ARG A 106 -34.58 29.68 12.51
C ARG A 106 -33.53 30.49 13.40
N PRO A 107 -33.14 31.77 13.13
CA PRO A 107 -31.99 32.16 12.30
C PRO A 107 -31.05 33.25 12.93
N HIS A 108 -29.97 33.57 12.21
CA HIS A 108 -29.26 34.88 12.09
C HIS A 108 -28.56 35.53 13.32
N ALA A 109 -27.25 35.80 13.19
CA ALA A 109 -26.63 37.11 13.47
C ALA A 109 -25.12 37.11 13.14
N ASP A 110 -24.70 38.16 12.45
CA ASP A 110 -23.35 38.50 12.02
C ASP A 110 -22.37 38.73 13.19
N SER A 111 -21.12 38.33 13.02
CA SER A 111 -20.00 39.05 13.64
C SER A 111 -18.69 38.84 12.88
N TYR A 112 -18.23 39.97 12.34
CA TYR A 112 -16.95 40.27 11.76
C TYR A 112 -15.81 40.03 12.77
N GLY A 113 -14.74 39.32 12.37
CA GLY A 113 -13.59 39.19 13.26
C GLY A 113 -12.49 38.22 12.83
N ARG A 114 -11.53 38.75 12.07
CA ARG A 114 -10.07 38.46 12.19
C ARG A 114 -9.62 36.99 12.00
N ARG A 115 -9.33 36.62 10.74
CA ARG A 115 -8.53 35.44 10.40
C ARG A 115 -7.08 35.61 10.90
N GLN A 116 -6.73 34.93 11.98
CA GLN A 116 -5.35 34.59 12.31
C GLN A 116 -5.04 33.17 11.84
N SER A 117 -3.89 33.03 11.20
CA SER A 117 -3.32 31.80 10.66
C SER A 117 -3.08 30.76 11.77
N SER A 118 -3.93 29.73 11.82
CA SER A 118 -3.64 28.53 12.60
C SER A 118 -2.67 27.64 11.82
N LYS A 119 -1.43 27.63 12.30
CA LYS A 119 -0.39 26.64 12.00
C LYS A 119 -1.02 25.24 11.85
N SER A 120 -0.75 24.64 10.69
CA SER A 120 -0.92 23.21 10.46
C SER A 120 -0.27 22.44 11.62
N ARG A 121 -1.10 21.77 12.41
CA ARG A 121 -0.62 20.77 13.36
C ARG A 121 -0.06 19.63 12.51
N LYS A 122 1.26 19.63 12.33
CA LYS A 122 2.03 18.42 12.02
C LYS A 122 1.53 17.33 12.96
N SER A 123 0.85 16.32 12.43
CA SER A 123 0.61 15.07 13.15
C SER A 123 1.98 14.41 13.27
N SER A 124 2.68 14.74 14.35
CA SER A 124 3.79 13.93 14.84
C SER A 124 3.24 12.54 15.08
N SER A 125 3.72 11.58 14.28
CA SER A 125 3.55 10.15 14.50
C SER A 125 4.28 9.77 15.79
N SER A 126 3.68 10.08 16.94
CA SER A 126 4.08 9.47 18.20
C SER A 126 3.58 8.01 18.15
N SER A 127 4.46 7.09 17.80
CA SER A 127 4.29 5.65 18.02
C SER A 127 4.18 5.38 19.52
N LYS A 128 3.00 5.66 20.09
CA LYS A 128 2.57 5.04 21.33
C LYS A 128 2.14 3.63 20.96
N ASN A 129 2.81 2.62 21.53
CA ASN A 129 2.52 1.18 21.41
C ASN A 129 1.01 0.91 21.27
N ARG A 130 0.50 0.85 20.04
CA ARG A 130 -0.86 0.39 19.77
C ARG A 130 -0.80 -1.13 19.89
N LYS A 131 -1.53 -1.68 20.85
CA LYS A 131 -1.60 -3.13 21.07
C LYS A 131 -2.19 -3.77 19.81
N LYS A 132 -1.55 -4.83 19.30
CA LYS A 132 -2.01 -5.54 18.10
C LYS A 132 -3.18 -6.44 18.49
N ILE A 133 -4.27 -6.38 17.75
CA ILE A 133 -5.45 -7.19 18.03
C ILE A 133 -5.30 -8.58 17.39
N VAL A 134 -5.54 -9.63 18.16
CA VAL A 134 -5.47 -11.03 17.74
C VAL A 134 -6.87 -11.64 17.70
N GLN A 135 -7.15 -12.41 16.66
CA GLN A 135 -8.40 -13.14 16.55
C GLN A 135 -8.35 -14.41 17.42
N PRO A 136 -9.48 -14.84 18.02
CA PRO A 136 -9.57 -16.13 18.69
C PRO A 136 -9.25 -17.25 17.69
N ILE A 137 -8.37 -18.17 18.09
CA ILE A 137 -8.04 -19.36 17.31
C ILE A 137 -8.56 -20.61 18.01
N PRO A 138 -8.87 -21.68 17.26
CA PRO A 138 -9.19 -22.97 17.86
C PRO A 138 -8.00 -23.49 18.67
N LEU A 139 -8.26 -23.90 19.91
CA LEU A 139 -7.30 -24.56 20.78
C LEU A 139 -7.78 -25.99 21.06
N ASP A 140 -6.86 -26.93 21.19
CA ASP A 140 -7.15 -28.29 21.63
C ASP A 140 -7.41 -28.34 23.15
N ASN A 141 -7.72 -29.54 23.65
CA ASN A 141 -7.96 -29.78 25.08
C ASN A 141 -6.75 -29.45 25.98
N THR A 142 -5.56 -29.29 25.39
CA THR A 142 -4.31 -28.93 26.09
C THR A 142 -3.99 -27.44 25.98
N GLY A 143 -4.83 -26.65 25.31
CA GLY A 143 -4.64 -25.23 25.08
C GLY A 143 -3.66 -24.91 23.95
N ARG A 144 -3.31 -25.88 23.10
CA ARG A 144 -2.43 -25.68 21.93
C ARG A 144 -3.24 -25.32 20.69
N PRO A 145 -2.72 -24.47 19.79
CA PRO A 145 -3.37 -24.16 18.52
C PRO A 145 -3.65 -25.42 17.68
N VAL A 146 -4.86 -25.52 17.14
CA VAL A 146 -5.22 -26.56 16.17
C VAL A 146 -4.96 -26.02 14.76
N PHE A 147 -4.23 -26.78 13.96
CA PHE A 147 -3.94 -26.47 12.56
C PHE A 147 -4.92 -27.21 11.62
N PRO A 148 -5.24 -26.64 10.45
CA PRO A 148 -4.78 -25.35 9.95
C PRO A 148 -5.50 -24.15 10.61
N ILE A 149 -4.80 -23.02 10.75
CA ILE A 149 -5.37 -21.75 11.26
C ILE A 149 -5.72 -20.86 10.06
N GLU A 150 -7.00 -20.64 9.82
CA GLU A 150 -7.50 -19.82 8.72
C GLU A 150 -7.63 -18.34 9.13
N LEU A 151 -6.99 -17.46 8.36
CA LEU A 151 -6.88 -16.02 8.60
C LEU A 151 -7.25 -15.25 7.32
N GLY A 152 -8.45 -15.51 6.80
CA GLY A 152 -8.96 -14.96 5.54
C GLY A 152 -8.29 -15.60 4.33
N GLN A 153 -7.50 -14.82 3.56
CA GLN A 153 -6.75 -15.32 2.40
C GLN A 153 -5.42 -16.01 2.77
N LEU A 154 -5.06 -16.03 4.06
CA LEU A 154 -3.87 -16.67 4.60
C LEU A 154 -4.30 -17.85 5.46
N THR A 155 -3.65 -19.00 5.30
CA THR A 155 -3.85 -20.18 6.15
C THR A 155 -2.51 -20.66 6.66
N ILE A 156 -2.39 -20.91 7.96
CA ILE A 156 -1.18 -21.46 8.58
C ILE A 156 -1.34 -22.96 8.77
N HIS A 157 -0.42 -23.74 8.23
CA HIS A 157 -0.40 -25.20 8.35
C HIS A 157 0.56 -25.68 9.43
N SER A 158 1.69 -25.00 9.59
CA SER A 158 2.70 -25.29 10.60
C SER A 158 3.42 -24.00 10.99
N LEU A 159 3.63 -23.78 12.29
CA LEU A 159 4.48 -22.68 12.77
C LEU A 159 5.97 -23.00 12.70
N GLY A 160 6.35 -24.27 12.57
CA GLY A 160 7.74 -24.70 12.64
C GLY A 160 8.37 -24.53 14.03
N ASP A 161 9.70 -24.71 14.08
CA ASP A 161 10.51 -24.65 15.28
C ASP A 161 11.41 -23.40 15.28
N VAL A 162 11.44 -22.69 16.40
CA VAL A 162 12.23 -21.47 16.54
C VAL A 162 13.70 -21.81 16.76
N VAL A 163 14.52 -21.37 15.82
CA VAL A 163 15.99 -21.45 15.88
C VAL A 163 16.50 -20.17 16.54
N CYS A 164 17.14 -20.33 17.70
CA CYS A 164 17.58 -19.20 18.54
C CYS A 164 19.09 -19.15 18.77
N ASP A 165 19.80 -20.21 18.40
CA ASP A 165 21.26 -20.34 18.41
C ASP A 165 21.92 -19.59 17.25
N ARG A 166 21.21 -19.46 16.12
CA ARG A 166 21.66 -18.77 14.90
C ARG A 166 20.93 -17.45 14.70
N MET A 167 21.67 -16.42 14.34
CA MET A 167 21.20 -15.03 14.30
C MET A 167 20.45 -14.72 13.01
N GLU A 168 20.66 -15.52 11.98
CA GLU A 168 20.09 -15.39 10.66
C GLU A 168 18.59 -15.75 10.64
N PHE A 169 18.13 -16.54 11.62
CA PHE A 169 16.75 -16.99 11.75
C PHE A 169 15.82 -15.99 12.46
N HIS A 170 16.29 -14.80 12.81
CA HIS A 170 15.43 -13.75 13.34
C HIS A 170 16.01 -12.35 13.11
N CYS A 171 15.13 -11.39 12.92
CA CYS A 171 15.48 -9.97 12.85
C CYS A 171 14.65 -9.17 13.87
N GLU A 172 14.75 -7.84 13.81
CA GLU A 172 13.99 -6.96 14.69
C GLU A 172 12.48 -7.18 14.60
N GLU A 173 11.98 -7.47 13.39
CA GLU A 173 10.56 -7.44 13.06
C GLU A 173 9.90 -8.83 13.05
N ALA A 174 10.67 -9.88 12.77
CA ALA A 174 10.17 -11.23 12.56
C ALA A 174 11.15 -12.31 13.03
N ILE A 175 10.61 -13.48 13.34
CA ILE A 175 11.36 -14.72 13.56
C ILE A 175 11.01 -15.65 12.39
N TYR A 176 11.98 -16.45 11.96
CA TYR A 176 11.88 -17.37 10.82
C TYR A 176 12.00 -18.82 11.33
N PRO A 177 10.91 -19.45 11.78
CA PRO A 177 10.96 -20.81 12.28
C PRO A 177 11.21 -21.82 11.16
N VAL A 178 12.02 -22.85 11.42
CA VAL A 178 12.28 -23.93 10.47
C VAL A 178 11.08 -24.86 10.43
N GLY A 179 10.61 -25.21 9.23
CA GLY A 179 9.40 -26.03 9.05
C GLY A 179 8.10 -25.22 9.13
N TYR A 180 8.19 -23.88 9.12
CA TYR A 180 7.02 -23.02 8.95
C TYR A 180 6.40 -23.25 7.57
N VAL A 181 5.07 -23.42 7.53
CA VAL A 181 4.30 -23.62 6.31
C VAL A 181 3.01 -22.80 6.38
N SER A 182 2.81 -21.92 5.39
CA SER A 182 1.56 -21.20 5.19
C SER A 182 1.11 -21.30 3.74
N THR A 183 -0.18 -21.07 3.50
CA THR A 183 -0.72 -20.90 2.15
C THR A 183 -1.42 -19.56 2.02
N ARG A 184 -1.29 -18.92 0.86
CA ARG A 184 -1.95 -17.65 0.54
C ARG A 184 -2.60 -17.69 -0.83
N ILE A 185 -3.85 -17.23 -0.92
CA ILE A 185 -4.52 -17.03 -2.20
C ILE A 185 -4.01 -15.74 -2.84
N TYR A 186 -3.55 -15.82 -4.09
CA TYR A 186 -3.11 -14.66 -4.87
C TYR A 186 -3.30 -14.91 -6.39
N GLY A 187 -2.76 -14.05 -7.27
CA GLY A 187 -2.91 -14.21 -8.73
C GLY A 187 -1.99 -15.29 -9.30
N SER A 188 -2.44 -16.12 -10.23
CA SER A 188 -1.61 -17.15 -10.90
C SER A 188 -0.45 -16.51 -11.67
N LEU A 189 0.69 -17.20 -11.72
CA LEU A 189 1.85 -16.76 -12.53
C LEU A 189 1.59 -16.89 -14.04
N LYS A 190 0.69 -17.79 -14.45
CA LYS A 190 0.31 -18.00 -15.86
C LYS A 190 -0.79 -17.03 -16.30
N ASP A 191 -1.75 -16.79 -15.44
CA ASP A 191 -2.85 -15.85 -15.66
C ASP A 191 -3.18 -15.09 -14.37
N PRO A 192 -2.61 -13.89 -14.17
CA PRO A 192 -2.83 -13.11 -12.95
C PRO A 192 -4.28 -12.66 -12.73
N THR A 193 -5.19 -12.86 -13.70
CA THR A 193 -6.63 -12.63 -13.51
C THR A 193 -7.34 -13.78 -12.82
N ARG A 194 -6.66 -14.89 -12.56
CA ARG A 194 -7.19 -16.07 -11.87
C ARG A 194 -6.52 -16.27 -10.52
N LYS A 195 -7.29 -16.78 -9.55
CA LYS A 195 -6.80 -17.16 -8.23
C LYS A 195 -5.90 -18.39 -8.33
N CYS A 196 -4.86 -18.41 -7.51
CA CYS A 196 -3.86 -19.44 -7.35
C CYS A 196 -3.51 -19.55 -5.86
N MET A 197 -3.31 -20.77 -5.36
CA MET A 197 -2.79 -20.97 -4.01
C MET A 197 -1.26 -21.01 -4.03
N TYR A 198 -0.65 -20.21 -3.18
CA TYR A 198 0.79 -20.18 -2.98
C TYR A 198 1.16 -20.79 -1.63
N THR A 199 1.96 -21.84 -1.64
CA THR A 199 2.54 -22.43 -0.42
C THR A 199 3.86 -21.76 -0.10
N CYS A 200 3.95 -21.12 1.06
CA CYS A 200 5.14 -20.48 1.57
C CYS A 200 5.81 -21.41 2.60
N LYS A 201 7.12 -21.67 2.44
CA LYS A 201 7.90 -22.52 3.36
C LYS A 201 9.16 -21.84 3.82
N ILE A 202 9.54 -22.10 5.07
CA ILE A 202 10.84 -21.73 5.63
C ILE A 202 11.57 -23.02 6.00
N SER A 203 12.77 -23.19 5.46
CA SER A 203 13.61 -24.36 5.65
C SER A 203 15.01 -23.96 6.10
N ASP A 204 15.74 -24.88 6.68
CA ASP A 204 17.14 -24.71 7.04
C ASP A 204 18.01 -25.38 5.96
N VAL A 205 18.83 -24.59 5.28
CA VAL A 205 19.76 -25.08 4.26
C VAL A 205 21.11 -24.43 4.48
N ASN A 206 22.14 -25.26 4.73
CA ASN A 206 23.50 -24.81 5.02
C ASN A 206 23.57 -23.79 6.17
N ASP A 207 22.84 -24.07 7.26
CA ASP A 207 22.75 -23.22 8.44
C ASP A 207 22.13 -21.83 8.22
N MET A 208 21.42 -21.65 7.10
CA MET A 208 20.77 -20.41 6.72
C MET A 208 19.27 -20.64 6.47
N PRO A 209 18.40 -19.67 6.80
CA PRO A 209 16.99 -19.77 6.45
C PRO A 209 16.82 -19.65 4.93
N ARG A 210 16.10 -20.61 4.36
CA ARG A 210 15.73 -20.62 2.95
C ARG A 210 14.22 -20.48 2.82
N PHE A 211 13.82 -19.49 2.04
CA PHE A 211 12.44 -19.13 1.81
C PHE A 211 11.99 -19.64 0.44
N GLU A 212 10.79 -20.21 0.39
CA GLU A 212 10.23 -20.78 -0.82
C GLU A 212 8.76 -20.37 -0.97
N ILE A 213 8.37 -19.94 -2.17
CA ILE A 213 6.98 -19.71 -2.58
C ILE A 213 6.69 -20.65 -3.76
N ALA A 214 5.88 -21.68 -3.55
CA ALA A 214 5.47 -22.62 -4.57
C ALA A 214 4.00 -22.38 -4.97
N ALA A 215 3.75 -22.18 -6.25
CA ALA A 215 2.40 -22.06 -6.80
C ALA A 215 1.77 -23.45 -7.01
N ASP A 216 0.46 -23.56 -6.85
CA ASP A 216 -0.30 -24.78 -7.14
C ASP A 216 -0.46 -25.07 -8.65
N ASP A 217 -0.04 -24.15 -9.51
CA ASP A 217 -0.19 -24.22 -10.97
C ASP A 217 1.00 -24.88 -11.70
N ASN A 218 1.78 -25.71 -11.00
CA ASN A 218 2.99 -26.41 -11.49
C ASN A 218 4.11 -25.48 -12.02
N CYS A 219 4.14 -24.21 -11.61
CA CYS A 219 5.28 -23.35 -11.87
C CYS A 219 6.48 -23.71 -10.96
N PRO A 220 7.73 -23.48 -11.42
CA PRO A 220 8.91 -23.64 -10.57
C PRO A 220 8.79 -22.78 -9.30
N ALA A 221 9.11 -23.37 -8.16
CA ALA A 221 9.08 -22.64 -6.89
C ALA A 221 10.05 -21.46 -6.90
N ILE A 222 9.61 -20.35 -6.33
CA ILE A 222 10.42 -19.16 -6.16
C ILE A 222 11.20 -19.30 -4.86
N ILE A 223 12.52 -19.30 -4.97
CA ILE A 223 13.42 -19.52 -3.83
C ILE A 223 14.26 -18.26 -3.63
N GLY A 224 14.50 -17.91 -2.37
CA GLY A 224 15.39 -16.81 -2.01
C GLY A 224 15.87 -16.88 -0.57
N ASP A 225 16.89 -16.07 -0.28
CA ASP A 225 17.54 -16.01 1.04
C ASP A 225 16.77 -15.13 2.04
N THR A 226 15.79 -14.37 1.56
CA THR A 226 14.87 -13.59 2.39
C THR A 226 13.43 -13.69 1.86
N PRO A 227 12.41 -13.46 2.71
CA PRO A 227 11.01 -13.37 2.27
C PRO A 227 10.82 -12.30 1.20
N ASP A 228 11.53 -11.18 1.32
CA ASP A 228 11.41 -10.03 0.43
C ASP A 228 11.94 -10.33 -0.97
N VAL A 229 13.03 -11.10 -1.08
CA VAL A 229 13.53 -11.59 -2.38
C VAL A 229 12.47 -12.45 -3.07
N CYS A 230 11.89 -13.41 -2.35
CA CYS A 230 10.85 -14.28 -2.90
C CYS A 230 9.63 -13.48 -3.37
N HIS A 231 9.16 -12.54 -2.55
CA HIS A 231 8.00 -11.71 -2.89
C HIS A 231 8.28 -10.75 -4.05
N SER A 232 9.48 -10.15 -4.12
CA SER A 232 9.86 -9.30 -5.25
C SER A 232 9.80 -10.06 -6.57
N LEU A 233 10.36 -11.29 -6.59
CA LEU A 233 10.35 -12.17 -7.75
C LEU A 233 8.95 -12.66 -8.12
N LEU A 234 8.07 -12.88 -7.14
CA LEU A 234 6.65 -13.17 -7.39
C LEU A 234 5.99 -11.99 -8.13
N LEU A 235 6.09 -10.78 -7.57
CA LEU A 235 5.47 -9.58 -8.14
C LEU A 235 6.02 -9.25 -9.54
N GLN A 236 7.32 -9.45 -9.74
CA GLN A 236 7.95 -9.30 -11.04
C GLN A 236 7.33 -10.28 -12.06
N ARG A 237 7.22 -11.56 -11.74
CA ARG A 237 6.60 -12.56 -12.63
C ARG A 237 5.14 -12.24 -12.95
N ILE A 238 4.39 -11.66 -12.01
CA ILE A 238 3.02 -11.20 -12.25
C ILE A 238 2.99 -10.05 -13.27
N ASN A 239 3.85 -9.04 -13.10
CA ASN A 239 3.95 -7.94 -14.05
C ASN A 239 4.42 -8.42 -15.44
N ASP A 240 5.40 -9.32 -15.50
CA ASP A 240 5.92 -9.91 -16.73
C ASP A 240 4.84 -10.69 -17.48
N SER A 241 4.05 -11.51 -16.77
CA SER A 241 2.94 -12.30 -17.33
C SER A 241 1.88 -11.41 -18.01
N LEU A 242 1.64 -10.22 -17.47
CA LEU A 242 0.72 -9.24 -18.04
C LEU A 242 1.39 -8.29 -19.04
N SER A 243 2.72 -8.31 -19.14
CA SER A 243 3.52 -7.29 -19.83
C SER A 243 3.14 -5.86 -19.40
N LEU A 244 2.76 -5.67 -18.14
CA LEU A 244 2.26 -4.43 -17.55
C LEU A 244 2.71 -4.30 -16.10
N ASN A 245 3.07 -3.08 -15.68
CA ASN A 245 3.39 -2.79 -14.27
C ASN A 245 2.10 -2.57 -13.46
N VAL A 246 1.38 -3.65 -13.15
CA VAL A 246 0.11 -3.61 -12.40
C VAL A 246 0.31 -3.59 -10.89
N VAL A 247 1.44 -4.08 -10.40
CA VAL A 247 1.78 -4.05 -8.97
C VAL A 247 3.14 -3.42 -8.75
N SER A 248 3.28 -2.70 -7.63
CA SER A 248 4.56 -2.18 -7.18
C SER A 248 5.51 -3.33 -6.88
N THR A 249 6.76 -3.24 -7.31
CA THR A 249 7.81 -4.22 -6.99
C THR A 249 8.39 -4.04 -5.58
N ARG A 250 7.82 -3.14 -4.77
CA ARG A 250 8.24 -2.97 -3.37
C ARG A 250 7.93 -4.26 -2.58
N PRO A 251 8.95 -4.95 -2.04
CA PRO A 251 8.73 -6.19 -1.32
C PRO A 251 7.99 -6.00 0.00
N ARG A 252 7.22 -7.04 0.34
CA ARG A 252 6.48 -7.20 1.60
C ARG A 252 6.45 -8.70 1.94
N GLY A 253 7.60 -9.34 1.89
CA GLY A 253 7.73 -10.78 2.03
C GLY A 253 7.27 -11.30 3.38
N ASN A 254 7.63 -10.62 4.48
CA ASN A 254 7.17 -11.01 5.81
C ASN A 254 5.63 -11.00 5.92
N ASP A 255 4.97 -10.04 5.25
CA ASP A 255 3.50 -9.96 5.19
C ASP A 255 2.92 -11.07 4.29
N PHE A 256 3.54 -11.33 3.14
CA PHE A 256 3.10 -12.39 2.23
C PHE A 256 3.18 -13.77 2.87
N PHE A 257 4.28 -14.09 3.56
CA PHE A 257 4.44 -15.33 4.33
C PHE A 257 3.49 -15.39 5.54
N GLY A 258 2.96 -14.25 5.98
CA GLY A 258 2.05 -14.14 7.13
C GLY A 258 2.75 -13.96 8.48
N LEU A 259 4.07 -13.81 8.50
CA LEU A 259 4.88 -13.72 9.72
C LEU A 259 4.56 -12.47 10.56
N THR A 260 4.12 -11.40 9.91
CA THR A 260 3.71 -10.14 10.58
C THR A 260 2.26 -10.14 11.02
N HIS A 261 1.45 -11.12 10.59
CA HIS A 261 0.04 -11.19 10.96
C HIS A 261 -0.09 -11.29 12.48
N PRO A 262 -0.89 -10.44 13.16
CA PRO A 262 -0.93 -10.38 14.61
C PRO A 262 -1.10 -11.73 15.31
N THR A 263 -2.02 -12.56 14.82
CA THR A 263 -2.23 -13.91 15.35
C THR A 263 -0.99 -14.80 15.21
N VAL A 264 -0.37 -14.81 14.04
CA VAL A 264 0.81 -15.65 13.74
C VAL A 264 2.01 -15.17 14.56
N LEU A 265 2.24 -13.86 14.57
CA LEU A 265 3.31 -13.24 15.35
C LEU A 265 3.14 -13.56 16.85
N ASN A 266 1.92 -13.48 17.39
CA ASN A 266 1.65 -13.83 18.78
C ASN A 266 1.94 -15.31 19.09
N LEU A 267 1.61 -16.20 18.15
CA LEU A 267 1.88 -17.63 18.28
C LEU A 267 3.38 -17.95 18.23
N ILE A 268 4.10 -17.35 17.28
CA ILE A 268 5.56 -17.48 17.21
C ILE A 268 6.22 -16.90 18.47
N GLN A 269 5.73 -15.75 18.97
CA GLN A 269 6.21 -15.18 20.24
C GLN A 269 5.97 -16.08 21.47
N SER A 270 4.92 -16.88 21.42
CA SER A 270 4.57 -17.84 22.47
C SER A 270 5.29 -19.19 22.33
N SER A 271 6.03 -19.40 21.24
CA SER A 271 6.72 -20.66 20.97
C SER A 271 7.97 -20.82 21.85
N PRO A 272 8.37 -22.07 22.17
CA PRO A 272 9.62 -22.34 22.88
C PRO A 272 10.83 -21.74 22.14
N GLY A 273 11.82 -21.24 22.87
CA GLY A 273 13.04 -20.68 22.28
C GLY A 273 12.97 -19.19 21.92
N THR A 274 11.78 -18.63 21.65
CA THR A 274 11.61 -17.22 21.23
C THR A 274 12.22 -16.19 22.20
N ARG A 275 12.21 -16.47 23.51
CA ARG A 275 12.84 -15.60 24.53
C ARG A 275 14.36 -15.47 24.39
N LYS A 276 15.01 -16.40 23.67
CA LYS A 276 16.45 -16.39 23.42
C LYS A 276 16.83 -15.65 22.14
N CYS A 277 15.87 -15.29 21.29
CA CYS A 277 16.10 -14.51 20.07
C CYS A 277 16.41 -13.05 20.44
N THR A 278 17.70 -12.70 20.51
CA THR A 278 18.17 -11.44 21.09
C THR A 278 17.85 -10.20 20.25
N TYR A 279 17.76 -10.35 18.93
CA TYR A 279 17.43 -9.23 18.02
C TYR A 279 15.95 -8.96 17.89
N TYR A 280 15.10 -9.91 18.27
CA TYR A 280 13.67 -9.81 18.06
C TYR A 280 12.99 -8.83 19.02
N LYS A 281 12.24 -7.86 18.49
CA LYS A 281 11.46 -6.91 19.31
C LYS A 281 10.05 -7.44 19.59
N TRP A 282 9.78 -7.63 20.88
CA TRP A 282 8.50 -8.15 21.36
C TRP A 282 7.34 -7.20 21.09
N SER A 283 6.30 -7.70 20.42
CA SER A 283 5.01 -7.00 20.30
C SER A 283 4.09 -7.33 21.47
N LYS A 284 3.18 -6.41 21.80
CA LYS A 284 2.09 -6.62 22.77
C LYS A 284 0.78 -6.85 22.03
N PHE A 285 0.02 -7.84 22.48
CA PHE A 285 -1.24 -8.23 21.87
C PHE A 285 -2.42 -8.11 22.81
N GLU A 286 -3.61 -7.89 22.25
CA GLU A 286 -4.89 -8.03 22.93
C GLU A 286 -5.81 -8.91 22.09
N VAL A 287 -6.50 -9.84 22.74
CA VAL A 287 -7.50 -10.68 22.05
C VAL A 287 -8.77 -9.87 21.88
N SER A 288 -9.26 -9.74 20.64
CA SER A 288 -10.55 -9.09 20.42
C SER A 288 -11.69 -9.96 20.93
N LYS A 289 -12.67 -9.34 21.58
CA LYS A 289 -13.93 -10.01 21.96
C LYS A 289 -14.96 -9.97 20.83
N THR A 290 -14.87 -8.98 19.94
CA THR A 290 -15.63 -8.91 18.70
C THR A 290 -14.73 -9.47 17.60
N GLY A 291 -15.20 -10.43 16.80
CA GLY A 291 -14.44 -11.03 15.70
C GLY A 291 -14.14 -10.06 14.54
N ASP A 292 -13.91 -8.77 14.83
CA ASP A 292 -13.63 -7.76 13.84
C ASP A 292 -12.38 -8.18 13.03
N PRO A 293 -12.51 -8.27 11.71
CA PRO A 293 -11.40 -8.61 10.83
C PRO A 293 -10.22 -7.69 11.10
N HIS A 294 -9.02 -8.26 11.21
CA HIS A 294 -7.82 -7.46 11.04
C HIS A 294 -7.93 -6.78 9.67
N ALA A 295 -7.75 -5.45 9.62
CA ALA A 295 -7.83 -4.67 8.38
C ALA A 295 -7.05 -5.38 7.27
N GLU A 296 -7.78 -5.98 6.32
CA GLU A 296 -7.19 -6.67 5.19
C GLU A 296 -6.25 -5.71 4.48
N PHE A 297 -5.07 -6.20 4.08
CA PHE A 297 -4.12 -5.39 3.34
C PHE A 297 -4.78 -4.87 2.07
N THR A 298 -4.96 -3.55 1.97
CA THR A 298 -5.46 -2.87 0.77
C THR A 298 -4.40 -2.76 -0.33
N ASP A 299 -3.43 -3.68 -0.31
CA ASP A 299 -2.24 -3.66 -1.14
C ASP A 299 -2.40 -4.69 -2.24
N ALA A 300 -2.30 -4.23 -3.50
CA ALA A 300 -2.42 -5.09 -4.66
C ALA A 300 -1.35 -6.18 -4.69
N GLY A 301 -0.19 -5.98 -4.02
CA GLY A 301 0.87 -6.99 -3.91
C GLY A 301 0.54 -8.18 -3.01
N LEU A 302 -0.46 -8.05 -2.13
CA LEU A 302 -0.79 -9.05 -1.11
C LEU A 302 -2.22 -9.60 -1.21
N ASN A 303 -3.10 -8.88 -1.92
CA ASN A 303 -4.52 -9.17 -1.99
C ASN A 303 -4.99 -9.30 -3.44
N PHE A 304 -5.57 -10.45 -3.78
CA PHE A 304 -6.01 -10.75 -5.14
C PHE A 304 -7.07 -9.78 -5.67
N GLU A 305 -8.02 -9.35 -4.84
CA GLU A 305 -9.09 -8.44 -5.27
C GLU A 305 -8.50 -7.06 -5.63
N TYR A 306 -7.47 -6.62 -4.92
CA TYR A 306 -6.75 -5.38 -5.25
C TYR A 306 -5.85 -5.54 -6.48
N LEU A 307 -5.21 -6.70 -6.66
CA LEU A 307 -4.51 -7.04 -7.91
C LEU A 307 -5.46 -6.96 -9.10
N GLN A 308 -6.64 -7.58 -9.02
CA GLN A 308 -7.62 -7.59 -10.10
C GLN A 308 -8.13 -6.17 -10.43
N ARG A 309 -8.36 -5.34 -9.42
CA ARG A 309 -8.68 -3.91 -9.61
C ARG A 309 -7.56 -3.17 -10.33
N SER A 310 -6.29 -3.42 -9.96
CA SER A 310 -5.15 -2.80 -10.61
C SER A 310 -5.00 -3.23 -12.07
N ILE A 311 -5.16 -4.52 -12.36
CA ILE A 311 -5.19 -5.07 -13.72
C ILE A 311 -6.28 -4.39 -14.55
N SER A 312 -7.49 -4.30 -13.99
CA SER A 312 -8.64 -3.69 -14.67
C SER A 312 -8.40 -2.20 -14.97
N PHE A 313 -7.79 -1.48 -14.03
CA PHE A 313 -7.43 -0.08 -14.19
C PHE A 313 -6.38 0.12 -15.29
N CYS A 314 -5.32 -0.70 -15.32
CA CYS A 314 -4.31 -0.65 -16.38
C CYS A 314 -4.90 -0.98 -17.75
N LYS A 315 -5.78 -2.00 -17.84
CA LYS A 315 -6.50 -2.34 -19.08
C LYS A 315 -7.36 -1.18 -19.58
N TYR A 316 -8.08 -0.51 -18.68
CA TYR A 316 -8.90 0.66 -19.05
C TYR A 316 -8.05 1.82 -19.57
N LYS A 317 -6.92 2.14 -18.93
CA LYS A 317 -6.00 3.19 -19.38
C LYS A 317 -5.33 2.93 -20.73
N MET A 318 -5.21 1.66 -21.11
CA MET A 318 -4.61 1.22 -22.36
C MET A 318 -5.66 0.99 -23.46
N ALA A 319 -6.95 1.04 -23.13
CA ALA A 319 -8.01 0.96 -24.13
C ALA A 319 -7.92 2.21 -25.02
N PRO A 320 -7.88 2.08 -26.35
CA PRO A 320 -7.98 3.23 -27.24
C PRO A 320 -9.29 3.96 -26.89
N ASP A 321 -9.23 5.30 -26.80
CA ASP A 321 -10.41 6.16 -26.66
C ASP A 321 -11.29 6.00 -27.92
N VAL A 322 -12.01 4.89 -28.03
CA VAL A 322 -13.03 4.70 -29.06
C VAL A 322 -14.31 5.36 -28.54
N LEU A 323 -14.28 6.69 -28.52
CA LEU A 323 -15.49 7.44 -28.85
C LEU A 323 -15.70 7.20 -30.34
N GLN A 324 -16.41 6.13 -30.70
CA GLN A 324 -17.05 6.06 -32.00
C GLN A 324 -17.89 7.34 -32.12
N LYS A 325 -17.49 8.24 -33.02
CA LYS A 325 -18.41 9.28 -33.49
C LYS A 325 -19.68 8.55 -33.91
N PRO A 326 -20.86 8.90 -33.39
CA PRO A 326 -22.08 8.33 -33.94
C PRO A 326 -22.14 8.66 -35.43
N ASP A 327 -22.33 7.65 -36.27
CA ASP A 327 -22.37 7.73 -37.75
C ASP A 327 -23.56 8.56 -38.30
N ASN A 328 -24.21 9.38 -37.47
CA ASN A 328 -25.38 10.18 -37.82
C ASN A 328 -25.15 11.68 -37.63
N PHE A 329 -24.00 12.20 -38.06
CA PHE A 329 -23.91 13.59 -38.50
C PHE A 329 -23.71 13.60 -40.02
N LEU A 330 -24.81 13.32 -40.72
CA LEU A 330 -24.97 13.77 -42.10
C LEU A 330 -24.87 15.29 -42.09
N ASP A 331 -23.84 15.81 -42.77
CA ASP A 331 -23.85 17.17 -43.29
C ASP A 331 -25.13 17.36 -44.10
N ARG A 332 -26.10 18.07 -43.52
CA ARG A 332 -27.21 18.66 -44.25
C ARG A 332 -27.38 20.11 -43.84
N PHE A 333 -26.89 20.93 -44.78
CA PHE A 333 -27.15 22.34 -45.07
C PHE A 333 -26.40 23.38 -44.25
#